data_AF-A0A9W6WMN1-F1
#
_entry.id   AF-A0A9W6WMN1-F1
#
_cell.length_a   1.000
_cell.length_b   1.000
_cell.length_c   1.000
_cell.angle_alpha   90.00
_cell.angle_beta   90.00
_cell.angle_gamma   90.00
#
_symmetry.space_group_name_H-M   'P 1'
#
loop_
_entity.id
_entity.type
_entity.pdbx_description
1 polymer ?
#
loop_
_entity_poly.entity_id
_entity_poly.type
_entity_poly.pdbx_seq_one_letter_code
_entity_poly.pdbx_strand_id
1 'polypeptide(L)'
;MAPPTVICIGMAGSGKTTFMQRLNSHLHTKKDVPYVINLDPAVLNVPFGCNIDIRDSIKYKKVMENYNLGPNGAIVTSLNLFSTKIDQVIGLVEKKKDKVDYCIIDTPGQIECFIWSASGSIITEALASTFPTMPNLQKNG
;
A
#
# COMPACT_ATOMS: atom_id res chain seq x y z
N MET A 1 -20.75 6.21 -2.98
CA MET A 1 -19.94 6.72 -1.84
C MET A 1 -18.50 6.31 -2.10
N ALA A 2 -17.49 7.06 -1.66
CA ALA A 2 -16.10 6.63 -1.86
C ALA A 2 -15.82 5.41 -0.95
N PRO A 3 -15.13 4.35 -1.43
CA PRO A 3 -14.95 3.13 -0.66
C PRO A 3 -14.10 3.40 0.59
N PRO A 4 -14.48 2.89 1.78
CA PRO A 4 -13.63 2.93 2.95
C PRO A 4 -12.26 2.31 2.65
N THR A 5 -11.20 3.01 3.05
CA THR A 5 -9.82 2.62 2.81
C THR A 5 -9.15 2.18 4.10
N VAL A 6 -8.58 0.98 4.12
CA VAL A 6 -7.81 0.43 5.24
C VAL A 6 -6.34 0.40 4.87
N ILE A 7 -5.52 1.15 5.60
CA ILE A 7 -4.07 1.16 5.41
C ILE A 7 -3.45 0.26 6.49
N CYS A 8 -2.81 -0.83 6.07
CA CYS A 8 -2.18 -1.77 6.99
C CYS A 8 -0.76 -1.29 7.32
N ILE A 9 -0.56 -0.83 8.55
CA ILE A 9 0.71 -0.27 9.02
C ILE A 9 1.20 -1.07 10.22
N GLY A 10 2.48 -1.39 10.28
CA GLY A 10 3.03 -2.25 11.32
C GLY A 10 4.48 -2.59 11.05
N MET A 11 5.19 -3.09 12.06
CA MET A 11 6.59 -3.45 11.93
C MET A 11 6.80 -4.65 11.00
N ALA A 12 8.05 -4.86 10.56
CA ALA A 12 8.42 -6.07 9.84
C ALA A 12 8.13 -7.29 10.72
N GLY A 13 7.54 -8.33 10.13
CA GLY A 13 7.16 -9.54 10.86
C GLY A 13 5.87 -9.43 11.69
N SER A 14 5.21 -8.28 11.78
CA SER A 14 3.96 -8.13 12.56
C SER A 14 2.75 -8.85 11.96
N GLY A 15 2.87 -9.39 10.74
CA GLY A 15 1.80 -10.14 10.07
C GLY A 15 0.90 -9.32 9.14
N LYS A 16 1.28 -8.09 8.73
CA LYS A 16 0.50 -7.23 7.81
C LYS A 16 -0.01 -7.97 6.57
N THR A 17 0.89 -8.60 5.81
CA THR A 17 0.55 -9.31 4.58
C THR A 17 -0.35 -10.51 4.85
N THR A 18 -0.13 -11.23 5.96
CA THR A 18 -1.01 -12.33 6.41
C THR A 18 -2.41 -11.81 6.76
N PHE A 19 -2.49 -10.68 7.47
CA PHE A 19 -3.74 -10.01 7.78
C PHE A 19 -4.47 -9.59 6.49
N MET A 20 -3.78 -9.00 5.54
CA MET A 20 -4.37 -8.63 4.24
C MET A 20 -4.85 -9.83 3.46
N GLN A 21 -4.10 -10.94 3.44
CA GLN A 21 -4.53 -12.18 2.81
C GLN A 21 -5.84 -12.70 3.42
N ARG A 22 -5.94 -12.70 4.76
CA ARG A 22 -7.14 -13.15 5.47
C ARG A 22 -8.31 -12.20 5.27
N LEU A 23 -8.07 -10.90 5.34
CA LEU A 23 -9.08 -9.86 5.12
C LEU A 23 -9.63 -9.94 3.69
N ASN A 24 -8.74 -10.05 2.69
CA ASN A 24 -9.13 -10.19 1.30
C ASN A 24 -9.97 -11.45 1.07
N SER A 25 -9.55 -12.59 1.63
CA SER A 25 -10.29 -13.85 1.54
C SER A 25 -11.68 -13.75 2.18
N HIS A 26 -11.78 -13.10 3.35
CA HIS A 26 -13.04 -12.91 4.06
C HIS A 26 -14.01 -11.95 3.35
N LEU A 27 -13.49 -10.92 2.68
CA LEU A 27 -14.31 -10.01 1.89
C LEU A 27 -14.83 -10.70 0.61
N HIS A 28 -14.01 -11.55 -0.01
CA HIS A 28 -14.43 -12.36 -1.16
C HIS A 28 -15.57 -13.33 -0.80
N THR A 29 -15.55 -13.97 0.37
CA THR A 29 -16.65 -14.86 0.78
C THR A 29 -17.97 -14.13 1.01
N LYS A 30 -17.91 -12.84 1.34
CA LYS A 30 -19.07 -11.95 1.46
C LYS A 30 -19.55 -11.33 0.15
N LYS A 31 -18.80 -11.53 -0.94
CA LYS A 31 -18.98 -10.87 -2.26
C LYS A 31 -18.66 -9.35 -2.26
N ASP A 32 -18.01 -8.85 -1.22
CA ASP A 32 -17.58 -7.45 -1.08
C ASP A 32 -16.12 -7.29 -1.56
N VAL A 33 -15.84 -7.65 -2.82
CA VAL A 33 -14.46 -7.79 -3.33
C VAL A 33 -13.68 -6.46 -3.20
N PRO A 34 -12.56 -6.42 -2.45
CA PRO A 34 -11.84 -5.19 -2.23
C PRO A 34 -10.93 -4.83 -3.41
N TYR A 35 -10.63 -3.54 -3.53
CA TYR A 35 -9.56 -3.03 -4.36
C TYR A 35 -8.25 -3.02 -3.58
N VAL A 36 -7.26 -3.78 -4.04
CA VAL A 36 -6.04 -4.07 -3.30
C VAL A 36 -4.86 -3.30 -3.89
N ILE A 37 -4.13 -2.58 -3.05
CA ILE A 37 -2.93 -1.81 -3.43
C ILE A 37 -1.74 -2.30 -2.60
N ASN A 38 -0.62 -2.60 -3.27
CA ASN A 38 0.65 -2.92 -2.61
C ASN A 38 1.62 -1.75 -2.76
N LEU A 39 2.07 -1.17 -1.64
CA LEU A 39 3.08 -0.13 -1.59
C LEU A 39 4.45 -0.63 -1.06
N ASP A 40 4.61 -1.93 -0.78
CA ASP A 40 5.92 -2.49 -0.42
C ASP A 40 6.73 -2.84 -1.68
N PRO A 41 7.82 -2.11 -1.99
CA PRO A 41 8.66 -2.40 -3.15
C PRO A 41 9.61 -3.60 -2.89
N ALA A 42 9.88 -3.94 -1.63
CA ALA A 42 10.83 -4.96 -1.22
C ALA A 42 10.19 -6.34 -1.03
N VAL A 43 8.85 -6.44 -1.01
CA VAL A 43 8.14 -7.72 -0.89
C VAL A 43 8.43 -8.63 -2.08
N LEU A 44 8.79 -9.88 -1.81
CA LEU A 44 9.10 -10.88 -2.84
C LEU A 44 7.82 -11.40 -3.51
N ASN A 45 6.87 -11.85 -2.69
CA ASN A 45 5.62 -12.45 -3.15
C ASN A 45 4.44 -11.81 -2.42
N VAL A 46 3.45 -11.36 -3.19
CA VAL A 46 2.16 -10.91 -2.68
C VAL A 46 1.20 -12.10 -2.80
N PRO A 47 0.73 -12.71 -1.69
CA PRO A 47 -0.05 -13.96 -1.73
C PRO A 47 -1.53 -13.74 -2.10
N PHE A 48 -1.87 -12.58 -2.66
CA PHE A 48 -3.22 -12.19 -3.06
C PHE A 48 -3.20 -11.37 -4.35
N GLY A 49 -4.31 -11.36 -5.08
CA GLY A 49 -4.47 -10.52 -6.26
C GLY A 49 -4.35 -9.04 -5.88
N CYS A 50 -3.46 -8.32 -6.56
CA CYS A 50 -3.23 -6.90 -6.36
C CYS A 50 -3.73 -6.13 -7.60
N ASN A 51 -4.48 -5.04 -7.39
CA ASN A 51 -4.96 -4.19 -8.48
C ASN A 51 -3.92 -3.14 -8.88
N ILE A 52 -3.15 -2.63 -7.91
CA ILE A 52 -2.05 -1.69 -8.12
C ILE A 52 -0.85 -2.14 -7.29
N ASP A 53 0.21 -2.57 -7.96
CA ASP A 53 1.46 -2.96 -7.32
C ASP A 53 2.56 -1.93 -7.66
N ILE A 54 3.16 -1.32 -6.65
CA ILE A 54 4.30 -0.39 -6.81
C ILE A 54 5.41 -1.01 -7.66
N ARG A 55 5.61 -2.34 -7.56
CA ARG A 55 6.66 -3.11 -8.24
C ARG A 55 6.48 -3.17 -9.76
N ASP A 56 5.27 -2.92 -10.27
CA ASP A 56 5.03 -2.85 -11.72
C ASP A 56 5.67 -1.60 -12.32
N SER A 57 5.63 -0.50 -11.58
CA SER A 57 6.15 0.79 -12.01
C SER A 57 7.62 1.03 -11.62
N ILE A 58 8.06 0.48 -10.48
CA ILE A 58 9.36 0.77 -9.88
C ILE A 58 10.05 -0.55 -9.51
N LYS A 59 11.24 -0.78 -10.07
CA LYS A 59 12.02 -1.99 -9.79
C LYS A 59 12.98 -1.74 -8.64
N TYR A 60 12.62 -2.20 -7.44
CA TYR A 60 13.38 -2.01 -6.20
C TYR A 60 14.89 -2.27 -6.32
N LYS A 61 15.29 -3.43 -6.90
CA LYS A 61 16.71 -3.76 -7.11
C LYS A 61 17.44 -2.75 -8.00
N LYS A 62 16.79 -2.29 -9.08
CA LYS A 62 17.35 -1.25 -9.95
C LYS A 62 17.47 0.10 -9.24
N VAL A 63 16.54 0.43 -8.34
CA VAL A 63 16.63 1.66 -7.52
C VAL A 63 17.84 1.58 -6.58
N MET A 64 18.06 0.43 -5.93
CA MET A 64 19.25 0.21 -5.10
C MET A 64 20.54 0.40 -5.91
N GLU A 65 20.63 -0.22 -7.08
CA GLU A 65 21.81 -0.16 -7.95
C GLU A 65 22.04 1.24 -8.53
N ASN A 66 21.03 1.85 -9.15
CA ASN A 66 21.17 3.13 -9.86
C ASN A 66 21.50 4.31 -8.95
N TYR A 67 20.97 4.30 -7.72
CA TYR A 67 21.18 5.37 -6.75
C TYR A 67 22.21 5.02 -5.67
N ASN A 68 22.84 3.84 -5.75
CA ASN A 68 23.79 3.32 -4.77
C ASN A 68 23.23 3.37 -3.33
N LEU A 69 22.02 2.85 -3.15
CA LEU A 69 21.26 2.93 -1.89
C LEU A 69 21.23 1.58 -1.16
N GLY A 70 21.29 1.65 0.17
CA GLY A 70 20.91 0.54 1.03
C GLY A 70 19.39 0.28 1.01
N PRO A 71 18.93 -0.82 1.66
CA PRO A 71 17.54 -1.26 1.58
C PRO A 71 16.49 -0.19 1.96
N ASN A 72 16.67 0.47 3.10
CA ASN A 72 15.75 1.52 3.56
C ASN A 72 15.72 2.73 2.62
N GLY A 73 16.89 3.15 2.12
CA GLY A 73 17.00 4.26 1.17
C GLY A 73 16.27 3.96 -0.14
N ALA A 74 16.36 2.72 -0.63
CA ALA A 74 15.64 2.29 -1.81
C ALA A 74 14.13 2.16 -1.59
N ILE A 75 13.66 1.79 -0.39
CA ILE A 75 12.23 1.83 -0.04
C ILE A 75 11.71 3.26 -0.12
N VAL A 76 12.34 4.20 0.59
CA VAL A 76 11.93 5.61 0.61
C VAL A 76 11.97 6.22 -0.79
N THR A 77 13.02 5.93 -1.57
CA THR A 77 13.13 6.42 -2.95
C THR A 77 12.04 5.84 -3.84
N SER A 78 11.69 4.56 -3.68
CA SER A 78 10.59 3.95 -4.41
C SER A 78 9.24 4.60 -4.04
N LEU A 79 9.00 4.86 -2.75
CA LEU A 79 7.80 5.59 -2.32
C LEU A 79 7.76 7.02 -2.88
N ASN A 80 8.90 7.73 -2.92
CA ASN A 80 8.99 9.07 -3.53
C ASN A 80 8.65 9.05 -5.02
N LEU A 81 9.15 8.07 -5.76
CA LEU A 81 8.82 7.92 -7.18
C LEU A 81 7.33 7.59 -7.36
N PHE A 82 6.77 6.76 -6.48
CA PHE A 82 5.36 6.40 -6.54
C PHE A 82 4.43 7.56 -6.16
N SER A 83 4.81 8.39 -5.18
CA SER A 83 4.00 9.53 -4.74
C SER A 83 3.77 10.55 -5.86
N THR A 84 4.67 10.65 -6.84
CA THR A 84 4.44 11.50 -8.04
C THR A 84 3.26 11.05 -8.90
N LYS A 85 2.78 9.82 -8.72
CA LYS A 85 1.66 9.22 -9.45
C LYS A 85 0.41 9.00 -8.58
N ILE A 86 0.41 9.50 -7.35
CA ILE A 86 -0.67 9.22 -6.39
C ILE A 86 -2.04 9.70 -6.89
N ASP A 87 -2.09 10.84 -7.58
CA ASP A 87 -3.34 11.37 -8.15
C ASP A 87 -3.93 10.42 -9.22
N GLN A 88 -3.07 9.76 -9.99
CA GLN A 88 -3.51 8.75 -10.96
C GLN A 88 -4.08 7.53 -10.26
N VAL A 89 -3.45 7.09 -9.16
CA VAL A 89 -3.91 5.97 -8.33
C VAL A 89 -5.27 6.28 -7.72
N ILE A 90 -5.45 7.47 -7.16
CA ILE A 90 -6.73 7.95 -6.62
C ILE A 90 -7.81 7.93 -7.70
N GLY A 91 -7.51 8.51 -8.88
CA GLY A 91 -8.45 8.52 -10.00
C GLY A 91 -8.84 7.11 -10.50
N LEU A 92 -7.95 6.12 -10.37
CA LEU A 92 -8.28 4.72 -10.68
C LEU A 92 -9.24 4.12 -9.66
N VAL A 93 -9.02 4.38 -8.35
CA VAL A 93 -9.91 3.92 -7.28
C VAL A 93 -11.28 4.59 -7.39
N GLU A 94 -11.32 5.90 -7.65
CA GLU A 94 -12.57 6.64 -7.83
C GLU A 94 -13.41 6.13 -9.00
N LYS A 95 -12.79 5.79 -10.13
CA LYS A 95 -13.48 5.19 -11.29
C LYS A 95 -14.09 3.82 -10.96
N LYS A 96 -13.64 3.18 -9.89
CA LYS A 96 -14.10 1.87 -9.43
C LYS A 96 -15.03 1.95 -8.22
N LYS A 97 -15.32 3.15 -7.69
CA LYS A 97 -16.11 3.35 -6.48
C LYS A 97 -17.50 2.71 -6.50
N ASP A 98 -18.10 2.53 -7.68
CA ASP A 98 -19.43 1.93 -7.82
C ASP A 98 -19.39 0.40 -7.94
N LYS A 99 -18.19 -0.19 -7.98
CA LYS A 99 -17.94 -1.65 -8.14
C LYS A 99 -17.11 -2.25 -7.01
N VAL A 100 -16.65 -1.43 -6.09
CA VAL A 100 -15.71 -1.79 -5.03
C VAL A 100 -16.25 -1.25 -3.72
N ASP A 101 -16.43 -2.13 -2.75
CA ASP A 101 -16.94 -1.76 -1.43
C ASP A 101 -15.83 -1.34 -0.48
N TYR A 102 -14.59 -1.82 -0.67
CA TYR A 102 -13.45 -1.54 0.21
C TYR A 102 -12.16 -1.34 -0.58
N CYS A 103 -11.29 -0.45 -0.12
CA CYS A 103 -9.91 -0.35 -0.57
C CYS A 103 -8.97 -0.83 0.55
N ILE A 104 -8.03 -1.72 0.26
CA ILE A 104 -7.05 -2.21 1.25
C ILE A 104 -5.64 -2.00 0.72
N ILE A 105 -4.76 -1.47 1.57
CA ILE A 105 -3.42 -1.02 1.18
C ILE A 105 -2.37 -1.68 2.07
N ASP A 106 -1.43 -2.41 1.46
CA ASP A 106 -0.23 -2.91 2.15
C ASP A 106 0.86 -1.84 2.13
N THR A 107 1.59 -1.71 3.23
CA THR A 107 2.68 -0.76 3.37
C THR A 107 4.00 -1.49 3.63
N PRO A 108 5.17 -0.85 3.36
CA PRO A 108 6.46 -1.48 3.59
C PRO A 108 6.66 -2.07 4.99
N GLY A 109 7.40 -3.17 5.07
CA GLY A 109 7.80 -3.79 6.34
C GLY A 109 8.50 -2.84 7.31
N GLN A 110 9.34 -1.95 6.78
CA GLN A 110 10.05 -0.93 7.54
C GLN A 110 9.12 0.27 7.80
N ILE A 111 8.43 0.24 8.94
CA ILE A 111 7.38 1.21 9.28
C ILE A 111 7.89 2.66 9.25
N GLU A 112 9.13 2.90 9.66
CA GLU A 112 9.77 4.22 9.68
C GLU A 112 9.92 4.78 8.26
N CYS A 113 10.20 3.91 7.28
CA CYS A 113 10.33 4.31 5.88
C CYS A 113 9.00 4.78 5.27
N PHE A 114 7.86 4.39 5.86
CA PHE A 114 6.55 4.86 5.45
C PHE A 114 6.13 6.06 6.31
N ILE A 115 5.97 5.88 7.63
CA ILE A 115 5.39 6.87 8.55
C ILE A 115 6.21 8.16 8.67
N TRP A 116 7.54 8.09 8.65
CA TRP A 116 8.40 9.27 8.80
C TRP A 116 8.91 9.84 7.48
N SER A 117 8.52 9.23 6.35
CA SER A 117 8.88 9.74 5.04
C SER A 117 7.89 10.78 4.54
N ALA A 118 8.38 11.81 3.85
CA ALA A 118 7.52 12.80 3.20
C ALA A 118 6.55 12.14 2.20
N SER A 119 7.01 11.12 1.46
CA SER A 119 6.16 10.39 0.51
C SER A 119 5.07 9.58 1.20
N GLY A 120 5.33 8.94 2.34
CA GLY A 120 4.30 8.26 3.11
C GLY A 120 3.25 9.21 3.68
N SER A 121 3.65 10.40 4.14
CA SER A 121 2.71 11.47 4.53
C SER A 121 1.84 11.90 3.34
N ILE A 122 2.45 12.23 2.19
CA ILE A 122 1.72 12.62 0.97
C ILE A 122 0.72 11.54 0.55
N ILE A 123 1.15 10.28 0.50
CA ILE A 123 0.28 9.16 0.10
C ILE A 123 -0.90 9.02 1.07
N THR A 124 -0.62 9.06 2.37
CA THR A 124 -1.65 8.90 3.40
C THR A 124 -2.65 10.05 3.41
N GLU A 125 -2.18 11.29 3.29
CA GLU A 125 -3.02 12.50 3.23
C GLU A 125 -3.87 12.55 1.95
N ALA A 126 -3.29 12.20 0.81
CA ALA A 126 -4.02 12.15 -0.46
C ALA A 126 -5.14 11.10 -0.43
N LEU A 127 -4.89 9.94 0.19
CA LEU A 127 -5.91 8.91 0.40
C LEU A 127 -6.97 9.35 1.42
N ALA A 128 -6.56 9.91 2.56
CA ALA A 128 -7.46 10.33 3.63
C ALA A 128 -8.35 11.52 3.27
N SER A 129 -7.87 12.41 2.39
CA SER A 129 -8.68 13.52 1.87
C SER A 129 -9.75 13.08 0.88
N THR A 130 -9.56 11.93 0.21
CA THR A 130 -10.48 11.43 -0.82
C THR A 130 -11.41 10.32 -0.31
N PHE A 131 -10.90 9.46 0.58
CA PHE A 131 -11.59 8.25 1.05
C PHE A 131 -11.71 8.25 2.58
N PRO A 132 -12.83 7.75 3.15
CA PRO A 132 -12.90 7.45 4.58
C PRO A 132 -11.81 6.45 4.95
N THR A 133 -10.76 6.91 5.64
CA THR A 133 -9.51 6.14 5.82
C THR A 133 -9.28 5.76 7.27
N MET A 134 -8.99 4.48 7.51
CA MET A 134 -8.65 3.95 8.84
C MET A 134 -7.24 3.30 8.81
N PRO A 135 -6.25 3.86 9.53
CA PRO A 135 -4.97 3.20 9.71
C PRO A 135 -5.10 2.05 10.71
N ASN A 136 -4.73 0.84 10.29
CA ASN A 136 -4.66 -0.32 11.18
C ASN A 136 -3.20 -0.51 11.64
N LEU A 137 -2.91 -0.10 12.88
CA LEU A 137 -1.59 -0.21 13.50
C LEU A 137 -1.43 -1.58 14.19
N GLN A 138 -0.69 -2.49 13.55
CA GLN A 138 -0.30 -3.75 14.17
C GLN A 138 1.02 -3.61 14.92
N LYS A 139 0.95 -3.62 16.25
CA LYS A 139 2.12 -3.76 17.13
C LYS A 139 2.44 -5.25 17.29
N ASN A 140 3.72 -5.60 17.33
CA ASN A 140 4.13 -6.95 17.70
C ASN A 140 3.60 -7.23 19.11
N GLY A 141 2.85 -8.34 19.25
CA GLY A 141 2.38 -8.84 20.53
C GLY A 141 3.51 -9.35 21.41
#